data_AF-A0A6J1S9X5-F1
#
_entry.id   AF-A0A6J1S9X5-F1
#
_cell.length_a   1.000
_cell.length_b   1.000
_cell.length_c   1.000
_cell.angle_alpha   90.00
_cell.angle_beta   90.00
_cell.angle_gamma   90.00
#
_symmetry.space_group_name_H-M   'P 1'
#
loop_
_entity.id
_entity.type
_entity.pdbx_description
1 polymer ?
#
loop_
_entity_poly.entity_id
_entity_poly.type
_entity_poly.pdbx_seq_one_letter_code
_entity_poly.pdbx_strand_id
1 'polypeptide(L)'
;MYCRGSYGSRNISMKSLWSKEWGPQFFTNTMSRNRFVEIMRYLRFDIRAQRSQRLQTNKFALISDTWDAFIDNCKACYKPGAELTVDEQLFPSKTRCPFIQYIPSKPDKFGIKFWILADPKSKYMCNAAPYLGKMEDKDTSLTAGEHVVLSLADPYLKQGRNITTDNYFTSLNLAKILKSKQTSLVGTMNRARREVPQEVKVARGELHSTVFLKSEHATMTIYQGKVEKNVIVLSSMHPAITVDDSAKKLPESIKYYNSTKYGVDTVDQMARLYSVRCGTRRWPLHVFSNVLDFAAINAWVIYKECTTKKISRHSFIRQLANELSAANRSRRAISQPLATVANLPELPQSASRRKCQVLGLCTGNKTSSFCAGCKKLVCGSCAGKTIVLCCTCNEEYDVSNE
;
A
#
# COMPACT_ATOMS: atom_id res chain seq x y z
N MET A 1 -7.47 4.77 8.09
CA MET A 1 -6.19 5.18 7.48
C MET A 1 -6.28 5.23 5.95
N TYR A 2 -6.63 4.13 5.27
CA TYR A 2 -6.81 4.08 3.81
C TYR A 2 -7.71 5.17 3.21
N CYS A 3 -8.88 5.41 3.80
CA CYS A 3 -9.79 6.44 3.32
C CYS A 3 -9.10 7.83 3.25
N ARG A 4 -8.29 8.19 4.27
CA ARG A 4 -7.50 9.43 4.27
C ARG A 4 -6.49 9.49 3.12
N GLY A 5 -5.82 8.37 2.82
CA GLY A 5 -4.93 8.26 1.67
C GLY A 5 -5.67 8.47 0.34
N SER A 6 -6.87 7.90 0.21
CA SER A 6 -7.70 8.04 -1.01
C SER A 6 -8.16 9.47 -1.30
N TYR A 7 -8.35 10.30 -0.27
CA TYR A 7 -8.69 11.72 -0.42
C TYR A 7 -7.47 12.61 -0.79
N GLY A 8 -6.29 12.03 -1.05
CA GLY A 8 -5.07 12.80 -1.31
C GLY A 8 -4.67 13.71 -0.12
N SER A 9 -5.21 13.43 1.07
CA SER A 9 -5.24 14.33 2.22
C SER A 9 -3.92 14.33 3.02
N ARG A 10 -2.77 14.35 2.33
CA ARG A 10 -1.46 14.36 3.01
C ARG A 10 -1.30 15.59 3.91
N ASN A 11 -1.83 16.73 3.46
CA ASN A 11 -1.70 18.04 4.12
C ASN A 11 -2.99 18.50 4.83
N ILE A 12 -4.08 17.73 4.75
CA ILE A 12 -5.32 18.09 5.45
C ILE A 12 -5.15 17.76 6.93
N SER A 13 -5.45 18.74 7.79
CA SER A 13 -5.39 18.56 9.23
C SER A 13 -6.39 17.48 9.68
N MET A 14 -6.06 16.75 10.73
CA MET A 14 -6.99 15.78 11.32
C MET A 14 -8.30 16.42 11.80
N LYS A 15 -8.26 17.71 12.21
CA LYS A 15 -9.48 18.43 12.61
C LYS A 15 -10.42 18.60 11.43
N SER A 16 -9.90 18.95 10.25
CA SER A 16 -10.67 19.16 9.03
C SER A 16 -11.35 17.87 8.54
N LEU A 17 -10.67 16.72 8.63
CA LEU A 17 -11.25 15.42 8.23
C LEU A 17 -12.45 14.99 9.09
N TRP A 18 -12.52 15.46 10.34
CA TRP A 18 -13.63 15.20 11.26
C TRP A 18 -14.57 16.41 11.43
N SER A 19 -14.47 17.42 10.56
CA SER A 19 -15.43 18.53 10.54
C SER A 19 -16.82 18.00 10.20
N LYS A 20 -17.84 18.44 10.95
CA LYS A 20 -19.24 18.06 10.66
C LYS A 20 -19.77 18.72 9.38
N GLU A 21 -19.26 19.91 9.07
CA GLU A 21 -19.72 20.74 7.97
C GLU A 21 -18.93 20.47 6.68
N TRP A 22 -17.60 20.48 6.77
CA TRP A 22 -16.69 20.40 5.61
C TRP A 22 -15.96 19.07 5.49
N GLY A 23 -16.10 18.20 6.48
CA GLY A 23 -15.38 16.93 6.56
C GLY A 23 -16.17 15.79 5.92
N PRO A 24 -15.50 14.77 5.36
CA PRO A 24 -16.21 13.61 4.84
C PRO A 24 -16.90 12.83 5.98
N GLN A 25 -18.22 12.61 5.85
CA GLN A 25 -19.02 11.88 6.83
C GLN A 25 -18.48 10.46 7.12
N PHE A 26 -17.74 9.87 6.17
CA PHE A 26 -17.08 8.58 6.38
C PHE A 26 -16.28 8.53 7.69
N PHE A 27 -15.51 9.58 8.00
CA PHE A 27 -14.67 9.60 9.21
C PHE A 27 -15.51 9.70 10.48
N THR A 28 -16.46 10.64 10.51
CA THR A 28 -17.33 10.89 11.66
C THR A 28 -18.33 9.76 11.90
N ASN A 29 -18.67 8.96 10.89
CA ASN A 29 -19.50 7.76 11.03
C ASN A 29 -18.67 6.55 11.48
N THR A 30 -17.39 6.47 11.11
CA THR A 30 -16.53 5.33 11.47
C THR A 30 -16.06 5.36 12.92
N MET A 31 -15.46 6.46 13.39
CA MET A 31 -15.03 6.61 14.79
C MET A 31 -14.88 8.07 15.19
N SER A 32 -14.91 8.37 16.48
CA SER A 32 -14.70 9.75 16.93
C SER A 32 -13.24 10.17 16.69
N ARG A 33 -13.03 11.47 16.47
CA ARG A 33 -11.67 12.04 16.30
C ARG A 33 -10.78 11.70 17.49
N ASN A 34 -11.30 11.86 18.70
CA ASN A 34 -10.55 11.63 19.94
C ASN A 34 -10.14 10.16 20.07
N ARG A 35 -11.04 9.23 19.74
CA ARG A 35 -10.72 7.80 19.73
C ARG A 35 -9.63 7.47 18.72
N PHE A 36 -9.69 8.03 17.51
CA PHE A 36 -8.64 7.84 16.51
C PHE A 36 -7.28 8.38 16.99
N VAL A 37 -7.24 9.59 17.56
CA VAL A 37 -6.03 10.18 18.14
C VAL A 37 -5.44 9.30 19.25
N GLU A 38 -6.30 8.78 20.13
CA GLU A 38 -5.92 7.90 21.22
C GLU A 38 -5.31 6.59 20.71
N ILE A 39 -5.98 5.90 19.78
CA ILE A 39 -5.47 4.69 19.14
C ILE A 39 -4.10 4.97 18.53
N MET A 40 -4.00 6.04 17.74
CA MET A 40 -2.72 6.39 17.11
C MET A 40 -1.64 6.65 18.15
N ARG A 41 -1.93 7.34 19.26
CA ARG A 41 -1.00 7.62 20.37
C ARG A 41 -0.48 6.33 21.02
N TYR A 42 -1.34 5.35 21.25
CA TYR A 42 -0.99 4.13 21.98
C TYR A 42 -0.62 2.92 21.11
N LEU A 43 -0.83 2.98 19.79
CA LEU A 43 -0.43 1.90 18.87
C LEU A 43 1.07 1.57 19.00
N ARG A 44 1.37 0.28 19.22
CA ARG A 44 2.72 -0.32 19.34
C ARG A 44 2.72 -1.64 18.57
N PHE A 45 3.91 -2.13 18.22
CA PHE A 45 4.11 -3.34 17.43
C PHE A 45 5.10 -4.31 18.10
N ASP A 46 5.32 -4.12 19.41
CA ASP A 46 6.30 -4.85 20.19
C ASP A 46 5.83 -5.05 21.64
N ILE A 47 6.44 -6.00 22.33
CA ILE A 47 6.22 -6.25 23.76
C ILE A 47 7.22 -5.42 24.56
N ARG A 48 6.72 -4.45 25.33
CA ARG A 48 7.55 -3.48 26.08
C ARG A 48 8.58 -4.16 26.99
N ALA A 49 8.22 -5.26 27.63
CA ALA A 49 9.10 -6.00 28.55
C ALA A 49 10.37 -6.55 27.89
N GLN A 50 10.30 -6.89 26.59
CA GLN A 50 11.42 -7.49 25.84
C GLN A 50 12.22 -6.45 25.04
N ARG A 51 11.76 -5.20 24.97
CA ARG A 51 12.30 -4.18 24.06
C ARG A 51 13.78 -3.92 24.27
N SER A 52 14.22 -3.76 25.52
CA SER A 52 15.61 -3.45 25.85
C SER A 52 16.56 -4.53 25.32
N GLN A 53 16.24 -5.80 25.59
CA GLN A 53 17.00 -6.95 25.13
C GLN A 53 17.03 -7.02 23.60
N ARG A 54 15.87 -6.89 22.94
CA ARG A 54 15.78 -6.99 21.46
C ARG A 54 16.53 -5.87 20.74
N LEU A 55 16.59 -4.68 21.31
CA LEU A 55 17.31 -3.55 20.73
C LEU A 55 18.83 -3.70 20.78
N GLN A 56 19.37 -4.61 21.60
CA GLN A 56 20.81 -4.89 21.63
C GLN A 56 21.27 -5.55 20.33
N THR A 57 20.43 -6.39 19.72
CA THR A 57 20.77 -7.15 18.51
C THR A 57 20.04 -6.65 17.26
N ASN A 58 18.85 -6.07 17.41
CA ASN A 58 18.01 -5.64 16.29
C ASN A 58 17.55 -4.18 16.45
N LYS A 59 18.20 -3.27 15.70
CA LYS A 59 17.83 -1.83 15.65
C LYS A 59 16.38 -1.59 15.18
N PHE A 60 15.78 -2.57 14.50
CA PHE A 60 14.43 -2.53 13.94
C PHE A 60 13.37 -3.23 14.83
N ALA A 61 13.75 -3.69 16.03
CA ALA A 61 12.93 -4.53 16.91
C ALA A 61 11.54 -3.97 17.26
N LEU A 62 11.34 -2.65 17.22
CA LEU A 62 10.05 -2.02 17.59
C LEU A 62 8.90 -2.34 16.61
N ILE A 63 9.21 -2.92 15.44
CA ILE A 63 8.21 -3.32 14.43
C ILE A 63 8.62 -4.56 13.63
N SER A 64 9.78 -5.17 13.91
CA SER A 64 10.31 -6.25 13.06
C SER A 64 9.31 -7.39 12.90
N ASP A 65 8.63 -7.84 13.96
CA ASP A 65 7.70 -8.99 13.84
C ASP A 65 6.53 -8.70 12.90
N THR A 66 6.00 -7.47 12.93
CA THR A 66 4.94 -7.03 12.01
C THR A 66 5.47 -6.89 10.58
N TRP A 67 6.70 -6.42 10.43
CA TRP A 67 7.36 -6.29 9.12
C TRP A 67 7.64 -7.67 8.51
N ASP A 68 8.25 -8.57 9.27
CA ASP A 68 8.65 -9.90 8.83
C ASP A 68 7.41 -10.71 8.42
N ALA A 69 6.36 -10.71 9.24
CA ALA A 69 5.09 -11.33 8.89
C ALA A 69 4.45 -10.74 7.63
N PHE A 70 4.56 -9.42 7.43
CA PHE A 70 4.08 -8.77 6.20
C PHE A 70 4.89 -9.21 4.97
N ILE A 71 6.22 -9.26 5.07
CA ILE A 71 7.10 -9.70 3.99
C ILE A 71 6.89 -11.18 3.67
N ASP A 72 6.69 -12.04 4.67
CA ASP A 72 6.36 -13.45 4.48
C ASP A 72 5.05 -13.62 3.71
N ASN A 73 4.03 -12.84 4.04
CA ASN A 73 2.78 -12.83 3.27
C ASN A 73 2.99 -12.33 1.83
N CYS A 74 3.82 -11.32 1.61
CA CYS A 74 4.13 -10.84 0.25
C CYS A 74 4.80 -11.94 -0.61
N LYS A 75 5.71 -12.71 -0.01
CA LYS A 75 6.37 -13.83 -0.68
C LYS A 75 5.41 -14.98 -0.96
N ALA A 76 4.52 -15.30 -0.01
CA ALA A 76 3.61 -16.44 -0.11
C ALA A 76 2.42 -16.22 -1.06
N CYS A 77 1.91 -14.98 -1.16
CA CYS A 77 0.66 -14.70 -1.87
C CYS A 77 0.82 -14.44 -3.38
N TYR A 78 2.03 -14.42 -3.93
CA TYR A 78 2.24 -14.04 -5.33
C TYR A 78 3.43 -14.76 -5.97
N LYS A 79 3.23 -15.24 -7.19
CA LYS A 79 4.30 -15.78 -8.03
C LYS A 79 4.67 -14.74 -9.09
N PRO A 80 5.84 -14.07 -8.98
CA PRO A 80 6.23 -13.06 -9.95
C PRO A 80 6.52 -13.65 -11.32
N GLY A 81 6.43 -12.77 -12.33
CA GLY A 81 6.71 -13.05 -13.73
C GLY A 81 8.19 -13.35 -14.01
N ALA A 82 8.58 -13.24 -15.28
CA ALA A 82 9.94 -13.52 -15.72
C ALA A 82 10.93 -12.44 -15.28
N GLU A 83 10.48 -11.20 -15.17
CA GLU A 83 11.29 -10.05 -14.79
C GLU A 83 11.08 -9.66 -13.33
N LEU A 84 12.18 -9.31 -12.66
CA LEU A 84 12.20 -8.74 -11.33
C LEU A 84 13.14 -7.54 -11.32
N THR A 85 12.89 -6.57 -10.45
CA THR A 85 13.73 -5.38 -10.32
C THR A 85 14.09 -5.16 -8.86
N VAL A 86 15.37 -4.93 -8.58
CA VAL A 86 15.86 -4.53 -7.24
C VAL A 86 16.30 -3.08 -7.28
N ASP A 87 15.78 -2.30 -6.33
CA ASP A 87 16.15 -0.90 -6.14
C ASP A 87 15.87 -0.46 -4.69
N GLU A 88 16.12 0.80 -4.37
CA GLU A 88 15.71 1.39 -3.10
C GLU A 88 14.41 2.17 -3.14
N GLN A 89 13.75 2.19 -1.99
CA GLN A 89 12.79 3.23 -1.61
C GLN A 89 13.35 4.06 -0.47
N LEU A 90 13.19 5.38 -0.54
CA LEU A 90 13.37 6.27 0.59
C LEU A 90 12.00 6.74 1.10
N PHE A 91 11.52 6.12 2.17
CA PHE A 91 10.23 6.47 2.77
C PHE A 91 10.36 7.76 3.60
N PRO A 92 9.65 8.85 3.26
CA PRO A 92 9.86 10.17 3.86
C PRO A 92 9.67 10.17 5.37
N SER A 93 10.69 10.62 6.10
CA SER A 93 10.66 10.71 7.55
C SER A 93 11.64 11.76 8.06
N LYS A 94 11.25 12.46 9.12
CA LYS A 94 12.13 13.33 9.93
C LYS A 94 12.09 12.96 11.41
N THR A 95 11.56 11.78 11.72
CA THR A 95 11.49 11.29 13.11
C THR A 95 12.87 10.88 13.59
N ARG A 96 13.13 11.02 14.89
CA ARG A 96 14.33 10.45 15.51
C ARG A 96 14.36 8.93 15.28
N CYS A 97 15.30 8.48 14.46
CA CYS A 97 15.46 7.10 14.02
C CYS A 97 16.96 6.83 13.83
N PRO A 98 17.53 5.75 14.41
CA PRO A 98 18.97 5.52 14.39
C PRO A 98 19.54 5.18 13.00
N PHE A 99 18.69 4.86 12.03
CA PHE A 99 19.07 4.47 10.65
C PHE A 99 18.42 5.38 9.59
N ILE A 100 18.06 6.61 9.96
CA ILE A 100 17.58 7.59 8.99
C ILE A 100 18.66 7.90 7.94
N GLN A 101 18.27 8.02 6.68
CA GLN A 101 19.17 8.29 5.56
C GLN A 101 18.89 9.66 4.96
N TYR A 102 19.96 10.31 4.51
CA TYR A 102 19.90 11.52 3.69
C TYR A 102 20.33 11.17 2.26
N ILE A 103 19.46 11.40 1.29
CA ILE A 103 19.73 11.18 -0.14
C ILE A 103 19.41 12.46 -0.92
N PRO A 104 20.43 13.24 -1.35
CA PRO A 104 20.23 14.54 -1.98
C PRO A 104 19.36 14.51 -3.24
N SER A 105 19.41 13.41 -3.99
CA SER A 105 18.74 13.24 -5.29
C SER A 105 17.26 12.89 -5.19
N LYS A 106 16.77 12.46 -4.02
CA LYS A 106 15.35 12.11 -3.85
C LYS A 106 14.53 13.35 -3.46
N PRO A 107 13.25 13.46 -3.87
CA PRO A 107 12.40 14.62 -3.57
C PRO A 107 12.29 14.90 -2.06
N ASP A 108 12.05 13.85 -1.28
CA ASP A 108 12.14 13.87 0.17
C ASP A 108 13.54 13.42 0.57
N LYS A 109 14.42 14.37 0.89
CA LYS A 109 15.85 14.06 1.12
C LYS A 109 16.11 13.23 2.37
N PHE A 110 15.21 13.25 3.37
CA PHE A 110 15.35 12.49 4.61
C PHE A 110 14.28 11.40 4.69
N GLY A 111 14.69 10.17 5.01
CA GLY A 111 13.77 9.06 5.12
C GLY A 111 14.37 7.78 5.66
N ILE A 112 13.50 6.79 5.86
CA ILE A 112 13.92 5.42 6.18
C ILE A 112 14.12 4.71 4.84
N LYS A 113 15.33 4.19 4.61
CA LYS A 113 15.69 3.51 3.37
C LYS A 113 15.28 2.03 3.45
N PHE A 114 14.65 1.54 2.40
CA PHE A 114 14.32 0.13 2.21
C PHE A 114 14.89 -0.34 0.87
N TRP A 115 15.42 -1.56 0.84
CA TRP A 115 15.70 -2.29 -0.38
C TRP A 115 14.46 -3.06 -0.78
N ILE A 116 14.07 -3.00 -2.05
CA ILE A 116 12.84 -3.58 -2.55
C ILE A 116 13.13 -4.43 -3.77
N LEU A 117 12.52 -5.61 -3.81
CA LEU A 117 12.37 -6.46 -4.99
C LEU A 117 10.92 -6.38 -5.46
N ALA A 118 10.71 -5.96 -6.71
CA ALA A 118 9.37 -5.83 -7.28
C ALA A 118 9.27 -6.51 -8.65
N ASP A 119 8.07 -6.98 -8.99
CA ASP A 119 7.71 -7.37 -10.34
C ASP A 119 7.37 -6.09 -11.15
N PRO A 120 8.17 -5.74 -12.18
CA PRO A 120 7.99 -4.52 -12.94
C PRO A 120 6.73 -4.55 -13.82
N LYS A 121 6.17 -5.72 -14.14
CA LYS A 121 4.98 -5.83 -14.98
C LYS A 121 3.72 -5.64 -14.15
N SER A 122 3.56 -6.42 -13.08
CA SER A 122 2.37 -6.36 -12.22
C SER A 122 2.40 -5.22 -11.22
N LYS A 123 3.59 -4.66 -10.95
CA LYS A 123 3.86 -3.68 -9.90
C LYS A 123 3.68 -4.26 -8.49
N TYR A 124 3.88 -5.57 -8.34
CA TYR A 124 3.82 -6.27 -7.06
C TYR A 124 5.14 -6.15 -6.31
N MET A 125 5.08 -5.77 -5.02
CA MET A 125 6.24 -5.78 -4.14
C MET A 125 6.44 -7.19 -3.59
N CYS A 126 7.48 -7.88 -4.06
CA CYS A 126 7.71 -9.29 -3.77
C CYS A 126 8.43 -9.48 -2.43
N ASN A 127 9.49 -8.71 -2.20
CA ASN A 127 10.30 -8.79 -0.99
C ASN A 127 10.91 -7.42 -0.67
N ALA A 128 11.21 -7.14 0.60
CA ALA A 128 11.88 -5.91 0.99
C ALA A 128 12.61 -6.06 2.34
N ALA A 129 13.66 -5.27 2.51
CA ALA A 129 14.45 -5.24 3.74
C ALA A 129 14.81 -3.80 4.14
N PRO A 130 14.74 -3.43 5.43
CA PRO A 130 15.18 -2.13 5.89
C PRO A 130 16.71 -1.99 5.82
N TYR A 131 17.19 -0.81 5.44
CA TYR A 131 18.61 -0.49 5.59
C TYR A 131 18.87 0.04 7.00
N LEU A 132 19.61 -0.74 7.81
CA LEU A 132 19.88 -0.44 9.22
C LEU A 132 21.31 0.10 9.47
N GLY A 133 22.01 0.49 8.41
CA GLY A 133 23.41 0.93 8.44
C GLY A 133 24.39 -0.17 8.02
N LYS A 134 25.65 -0.07 8.47
CA LYS A 134 26.69 -1.07 8.23
C LYS A 134 26.35 -2.34 9.01
N MET A 135 26.35 -3.49 8.34
CA MET A 135 26.27 -4.80 9.02
C MET A 135 27.68 -5.20 9.44
N GLU A 136 27.81 -5.78 10.64
CA GLU A 136 29.09 -6.15 11.25
C GLU A 136 29.57 -7.54 10.77
N ASP A 137 28.66 -8.51 10.60
CA ASP A 137 28.94 -9.84 10.06
C ASP A 137 28.65 -9.92 8.55
N LYS A 138 29.55 -9.41 7.72
CA LYS A 138 29.47 -9.65 6.27
C LYS A 138 30.50 -10.67 5.86
N ASP A 139 30.06 -11.65 5.07
CA ASP A 139 30.94 -12.41 4.19
C ASP A 139 31.79 -11.41 3.39
N THR A 140 33.10 -11.42 3.63
CA THR A 140 34.05 -10.47 3.05
C THR A 140 34.18 -10.66 1.54
N SER A 141 33.68 -11.76 0.99
CA SER A 141 33.69 -12.04 -0.45
C SER A 141 32.63 -11.26 -1.25
N LEU A 142 31.59 -10.72 -0.58
CA LEU A 142 30.49 -10.02 -1.23
C LEU A 142 30.45 -8.53 -0.87
N THR A 143 30.20 -7.70 -1.88
CA THR A 143 29.84 -6.30 -1.67
C THR A 143 28.47 -6.17 -1.00
N ALA A 144 28.23 -5.01 -0.38
CA ALA A 144 26.93 -4.72 0.24
C ALA A 144 25.75 -4.82 -0.75
N GLY A 145 25.96 -4.38 -2.00
CA GLY A 145 24.93 -4.46 -3.04
C GLY A 145 24.63 -5.89 -3.47
N GLU A 146 25.67 -6.71 -3.67
CA GLU A 146 25.52 -8.14 -4.01
C GLU A 146 24.73 -8.90 -2.95
N HIS A 147 25.10 -8.72 -1.68
CA HIS A 147 24.39 -9.36 -0.56
C HIS A 147 22.91 -8.98 -0.54
N VAL A 148 22.58 -7.71 -0.76
CA VAL A 148 21.19 -7.24 -0.81
C VAL A 148 20.41 -7.93 -1.93
N VAL A 149 20.95 -7.95 -3.16
CA VAL A 149 20.27 -8.59 -4.29
C VAL A 149 20.07 -10.08 -4.04
N LEU A 150 21.12 -10.79 -3.59
CA LEU A 150 21.04 -12.23 -3.34
C LEU A 150 20.06 -12.55 -2.21
N SER A 151 20.06 -11.79 -1.12
CA SER A 151 19.15 -11.98 0.01
C SER A 151 17.69 -11.72 -0.37
N LEU A 152 17.41 -10.64 -1.11
CA LEU A 152 16.04 -10.34 -1.53
C LEU A 152 15.52 -11.34 -2.57
N ALA A 153 16.38 -11.74 -3.50
CA ALA A 153 16.00 -12.60 -4.62
C ALA A 153 15.97 -14.09 -4.28
N ASP A 154 16.56 -14.53 -3.16
CA ASP A 154 16.71 -15.94 -2.79
C ASP A 154 15.46 -16.81 -3.02
N PRO A 155 14.23 -16.38 -2.64
CA PRO A 155 13.01 -17.17 -2.87
C PRO A 155 12.64 -17.36 -4.35
N TYR A 156 13.23 -16.58 -5.26
CA TYR A 156 12.87 -16.47 -6.67
C TYR A 156 13.96 -16.94 -7.63
N LEU A 157 15.11 -17.40 -7.10
CA LEU A 157 16.21 -17.96 -7.88
C LEU A 157 15.86 -19.34 -8.44
N LYS A 158 16.71 -19.85 -9.34
CA LYS A 158 16.59 -21.19 -9.96
C LYS A 158 15.32 -21.43 -10.76
N GLN A 159 14.76 -20.36 -11.35
CA GLN A 159 13.49 -20.39 -12.07
C GLN A 159 13.57 -19.73 -13.45
N GLY A 160 14.79 -19.46 -13.95
CA GLY A 160 14.99 -18.85 -15.28
C GLY A 160 14.57 -17.39 -15.38
N ARG A 161 14.47 -16.68 -14.25
CA ARG A 161 14.09 -15.25 -14.21
C ARG A 161 15.26 -14.33 -14.55
N ASN A 162 14.93 -13.08 -14.85
CA ASN A 162 15.88 -11.99 -14.94
C ASN A 162 15.70 -10.99 -13.79
N ILE A 163 16.82 -10.55 -13.22
CA ILE A 163 16.85 -9.45 -12.25
C ILE A 163 17.44 -8.21 -12.91
N THR A 164 16.72 -7.09 -12.82
CA THR A 164 17.19 -5.78 -13.24
C THR A 164 17.67 -4.95 -12.05
N THR A 165 18.86 -4.37 -12.14
CA THR A 165 19.49 -3.57 -11.06
C THR A 165 20.08 -2.26 -11.54
N ASP A 166 20.21 -1.30 -10.62
CA ASP A 166 20.96 -0.06 -10.84
C ASP A 166 22.49 -0.26 -10.75
N ASN A 167 23.24 0.84 -10.81
CA ASN A 167 24.70 0.83 -10.75
C ASN A 167 25.30 0.57 -9.35
N TYR A 168 24.50 0.68 -8.29
CA TYR A 168 24.93 0.38 -6.93
C TYR A 168 25.08 -1.13 -6.74
N PHE A 169 24.15 -1.92 -7.29
CA PHE A 169 24.17 -3.38 -7.13
C PHE A 169 24.95 -4.12 -8.22
N THR A 170 24.99 -3.59 -9.45
CA THR A 170 25.50 -4.34 -10.60
C THR A 170 27.03 -4.53 -10.56
N SER A 171 27.47 -5.78 -10.63
CA SER A 171 28.86 -6.22 -10.75
C SER A 171 28.98 -7.47 -11.63
N LEU A 172 30.18 -7.77 -12.13
CA LEU A 172 30.43 -9.00 -12.87
C LEU A 172 30.33 -10.25 -11.99
N ASN A 173 30.75 -10.14 -10.72
CA ASN A 173 30.65 -11.20 -9.75
C ASN A 173 29.17 -11.55 -9.44
N LEU A 174 28.30 -10.55 -9.28
CA LEU A 174 26.86 -10.77 -9.14
C LEU A 174 26.28 -11.52 -10.34
N ALA A 175 26.66 -11.12 -11.56
CA ALA A 175 26.20 -11.76 -12.79
C ALA A 175 26.60 -13.25 -12.83
N LYS A 176 27.83 -13.58 -12.40
CA LYS A 176 28.33 -14.95 -12.29
C LYS A 176 27.53 -15.78 -11.28
N ILE A 177 27.32 -15.26 -10.07
CA ILE A 177 26.59 -15.96 -9.00
C ILE A 177 25.13 -16.19 -9.39
N LEU A 178 24.46 -15.20 -9.98
CA LEU A 178 23.07 -15.36 -10.41
C LEU A 178 22.96 -16.37 -11.56
N LYS A 179 23.90 -16.33 -12.52
CA LYS A 179 23.91 -17.27 -13.65
C LYS A 179 24.07 -18.72 -13.18
N SER A 180 24.94 -18.99 -12.18
CA SER A 180 25.06 -20.32 -11.57
C SER A 180 23.79 -20.76 -10.83
N LYS A 181 22.95 -19.81 -10.40
CA LYS A 181 21.61 -20.05 -9.83
C LYS A 181 20.47 -19.92 -10.86
N GLN A 182 20.75 -20.15 -12.15
CA GLN A 182 19.78 -20.07 -13.27
C GLN A 182 18.92 -18.80 -13.24
N THR A 183 19.56 -17.66 -12.99
CA THR A 183 18.92 -16.34 -12.96
C THR A 183 19.84 -15.37 -13.70
N SER A 184 19.32 -14.59 -14.64
CA SER A 184 20.12 -13.60 -15.35
C SER A 184 20.10 -12.24 -14.65
N LEU A 185 21.10 -11.42 -14.96
CA LEU A 185 21.24 -10.05 -14.49
C LEU A 185 21.24 -9.12 -15.71
N VAL A 186 20.52 -8.01 -15.60
CA VAL A 186 20.69 -6.84 -16.47
C VAL A 186 20.78 -5.60 -15.60
N GLY A 187 21.83 -4.82 -15.73
CA GLY A 187 21.92 -3.60 -14.94
C GLY A 187 22.90 -2.60 -15.48
N THR A 188 22.73 -1.34 -15.07
CA THR A 188 23.75 -0.34 -15.36
C THR A 188 24.96 -0.60 -14.49
N MET A 189 26.17 -0.43 -15.02
CA MET A 189 27.40 -0.61 -14.25
C MET A 189 28.10 0.73 -14.05
N ASN A 190 28.58 0.98 -12.83
CA ASN A 190 29.33 2.19 -12.53
C ASN A 190 30.69 2.18 -13.26
N ARG A 191 31.00 3.24 -14.02
CA ARG A 191 32.26 3.42 -14.76
C ARG A 191 33.50 3.28 -13.88
N ALA A 192 33.41 3.60 -12.59
CA ALA A 192 34.52 3.51 -11.64
C ALA A 192 34.82 2.07 -11.16
N ARG A 193 34.00 1.08 -11.53
CA ARG A 193 34.22 -0.33 -11.18
C ARG A 193 35.57 -0.82 -11.74
N ARG A 194 36.22 -1.73 -11.00
CA ARG A 194 37.54 -2.27 -11.38
C ARG A 194 37.43 -3.17 -12.61
N GLU A 195 36.28 -3.80 -12.77
CA GLU A 195 35.90 -4.70 -13.85
C GLU A 195 35.71 -3.98 -15.20
N VAL A 196 35.59 -2.66 -15.20
CA VAL A 196 35.51 -1.85 -16.41
C VAL A 196 36.94 -1.56 -16.91
N PRO A 197 37.32 -1.99 -18.13
CA PRO A 197 38.65 -1.75 -18.68
C PRO A 197 38.99 -0.26 -18.82
N GLN A 198 40.28 0.06 -18.79
CA GLN A 198 40.75 1.45 -18.77
C GLN A 198 40.47 2.16 -20.10
N GLU A 199 40.48 1.43 -21.20
CA GLU A 199 40.15 1.91 -22.55
C GLU A 199 38.73 2.47 -22.56
N VAL A 200 37.78 1.80 -21.92
CA VAL A 200 36.39 2.25 -21.80
C VAL A 200 36.29 3.51 -20.94
N LYS A 201 37.15 3.63 -19.91
CA LYS A 201 37.20 4.76 -18.97
C LYS A 201 37.81 6.02 -19.57
N VAL A 202 38.64 5.89 -20.61
CA VAL A 202 39.29 7.02 -21.30
C VAL A 202 38.57 7.35 -22.61
N ALA A 203 38.11 6.35 -23.35
CA ALA A 203 37.54 6.53 -24.68
C ALA A 203 36.24 7.35 -24.67
N ARG A 204 36.13 8.20 -25.69
CA ARG A 204 34.92 8.90 -26.11
C ARG A 204 34.56 8.36 -27.49
N GLY A 205 33.47 7.60 -27.58
CA GLY A 205 32.98 7.11 -28.86
C GLY A 205 32.21 8.20 -29.62
N GLU A 206 31.92 7.94 -30.89
CA GLU A 206 30.98 8.76 -31.66
C GLU A 206 29.56 8.66 -31.09
N LEU A 207 28.74 9.69 -31.27
CA LEU A 207 27.35 9.68 -30.80
C LEU A 207 26.60 8.48 -31.41
N HIS A 208 25.86 7.74 -30.58
CA HIS A 208 25.13 6.52 -30.92
C HIS A 208 26.00 5.33 -31.35
N SER A 209 27.32 5.41 -31.16
CA SER A 209 28.19 4.24 -31.28
C SER A 209 28.00 3.28 -30.10
N THR A 210 28.20 1.99 -30.37
CA THR A 210 28.14 0.93 -29.35
C THR A 210 29.36 0.05 -29.44
N VAL A 211 29.97 -0.23 -28.29
CA VAL A 211 31.06 -1.21 -28.14
C VAL A 211 30.59 -2.34 -27.23
N PHE A 212 30.89 -3.57 -27.61
CA PHE A 212 30.58 -4.76 -26.83
C PHE A 212 31.85 -5.41 -26.31
N LEU A 213 31.90 -5.65 -25.00
CA LEU A 213 32.96 -6.45 -24.37
C LEU A 213 32.32 -7.72 -23.82
N LYS A 214 32.79 -8.87 -24.29
CA LYS A 214 32.24 -10.18 -23.90
C LYS A 214 33.15 -10.85 -22.88
N SER A 215 32.52 -11.38 -21.84
CA SER A 215 33.10 -12.33 -20.89
C SER A 215 32.32 -13.65 -20.99
N GLU A 216 32.88 -14.74 -20.46
CA GLU A 216 32.22 -16.05 -20.40
C GLU A 216 30.82 -15.97 -19.77
N HIS A 217 30.64 -15.11 -18.77
CA HIS A 217 29.41 -15.05 -17.99
C HIS A 217 28.45 -13.94 -18.44
N ALA A 218 28.95 -12.86 -19.03
CA ALA A 218 28.15 -11.68 -19.35
C ALA A 218 28.71 -10.87 -20.52
N THR A 219 27.82 -10.12 -21.18
CA THR A 219 28.15 -9.12 -22.19
C THR A 219 28.01 -7.73 -21.57
N MET A 220 29.05 -6.91 -21.70
CA MET A 220 29.02 -5.50 -21.34
C MET A 220 28.82 -4.65 -22.59
N THR A 221 27.74 -3.87 -22.60
CA THR A 221 27.37 -2.92 -23.65
C THR A 221 27.77 -1.52 -23.23
N ILE A 222 28.57 -0.86 -24.05
CA ILE A 222 28.99 0.52 -23.85
C ILE A 222 28.37 1.34 -24.98
N TYR A 223 27.38 2.16 -24.64
CA TYR A 223 26.63 2.95 -25.62
C TYR A 223 26.86 4.44 -25.40
N GLN A 224 27.26 5.14 -26.46
CA GLN A 224 27.48 6.57 -26.43
C GLN A 224 26.17 7.33 -26.69
N GLY A 225 25.29 7.39 -25.69
CA GLY A 225 23.99 8.06 -25.82
C GLY A 225 24.04 9.60 -25.77
N LYS A 226 25.16 10.19 -25.31
CA LYS A 226 25.41 11.63 -25.25
C LYS A 226 26.86 11.91 -25.62
N VAL A 227 27.19 13.10 -26.10
CA VAL A 227 28.55 13.46 -26.56
C VAL A 227 29.65 13.12 -25.53
N GLU A 228 29.43 13.44 -24.25
CA GLU A 228 30.47 13.27 -23.22
C GLU A 228 30.24 12.11 -22.24
N LYS A 229 29.07 11.46 -22.34
CA LYS A 229 28.63 10.47 -21.35
C LYS A 229 28.11 9.22 -22.03
N ASN A 230 28.83 8.13 -21.82
CA ASN A 230 28.37 6.81 -22.21
C ASN A 230 27.56 6.15 -21.09
N VAL A 231 26.74 5.18 -21.49
CA VAL A 231 26.00 4.30 -20.58
C VAL A 231 26.62 2.91 -20.70
N ILE A 232 26.94 2.32 -19.55
CA ILE A 232 27.47 0.96 -19.47
C ILE A 232 26.36 0.07 -18.90
N VAL A 233 25.96 -0.96 -19.65
CA VAL A 233 25.02 -1.98 -19.21
C VAL A 233 25.72 -3.33 -19.21
N LEU A 234 25.64 -4.04 -18.10
CA LEU A 234 26.10 -5.42 -17.99
C LEU A 234 24.89 -6.34 -18.10
N SER A 235 24.98 -7.37 -18.95
CA SER A 235 23.93 -8.36 -19.11
C SER A 235 24.48 -9.78 -19.17
N SER A 236 23.99 -10.68 -18.32
CA SER A 236 24.19 -12.13 -18.47
C SER A 236 23.08 -12.83 -19.25
N MET A 237 22.03 -12.08 -19.61
CA MET A 237 20.87 -12.56 -20.38
C MET A 237 21.13 -12.58 -21.89
N HIS A 238 21.84 -11.57 -22.42
CA HIS A 238 22.01 -11.38 -23.87
C HIS A 238 23.42 -11.81 -24.33
N PRO A 239 23.59 -13.02 -24.91
CA PRO A 239 24.88 -13.50 -25.41
C PRO A 239 25.31 -12.83 -26.73
N ALA A 240 24.32 -12.48 -27.56
CA ALA A 240 24.46 -11.66 -28.74
C ALA A 240 23.48 -10.49 -28.62
N ILE A 241 23.93 -9.29 -28.96
CA ILE A 241 23.14 -8.06 -28.81
C ILE A 241 23.02 -7.43 -30.18
N THR A 242 21.78 -7.20 -30.59
CA THR A 242 21.47 -6.47 -31.81
C THR A 242 21.40 -4.97 -31.53
N VAL A 243 21.74 -4.18 -32.55
CA VAL A 243 21.59 -2.72 -32.55
C VAL A 243 20.48 -2.40 -33.54
N ASP A 244 19.56 -1.52 -33.17
CA ASP A 244 18.48 -1.15 -34.07
C ASP A 244 18.89 -0.16 -35.17
N ASP A 245 18.06 -0.06 -36.20
CA ASP A 245 18.24 0.88 -37.32
C ASP A 245 17.63 2.25 -37.04
N SER A 246 17.30 2.57 -35.78
CA SER A 246 16.78 3.88 -35.44
C SER A 246 17.87 4.96 -35.55
N ALA A 247 17.47 6.22 -35.63
CA ALA A 247 18.43 7.34 -35.57
C ALA A 247 19.34 7.32 -34.33
N LYS A 248 18.90 6.65 -33.25
CA LYS A 248 19.64 6.49 -32.00
C LYS A 248 20.45 5.19 -31.93
N LYS A 249 20.31 4.27 -32.89
CA LYS A 249 21.02 2.98 -32.92
C LYS A 249 21.06 2.30 -31.55
N LEU A 250 19.89 2.12 -30.94
CA LEU A 250 19.78 1.68 -29.55
C LEU A 250 20.04 0.17 -29.44
N PRO A 251 21.01 -0.27 -28.62
CA PRO A 251 21.25 -1.69 -28.36
C PRO A 251 20.08 -2.35 -27.64
N GLU A 252 19.80 -3.61 -27.98
CA GLU A 252 18.74 -4.42 -27.37
C GLU A 252 18.85 -4.48 -25.84
N SER A 253 20.06 -4.69 -25.31
CA SER A 253 20.31 -4.70 -23.85
C SER A 253 19.88 -3.39 -23.15
N ILE A 254 20.01 -2.23 -23.82
CA ILE A 254 19.61 -0.93 -23.28
C ILE A 254 18.09 -0.77 -23.38
N LYS A 255 17.47 -1.22 -24.48
CA LYS A 255 16.01 -1.27 -24.61
C LYS A 255 15.40 -2.11 -23.50
N TYR A 256 15.93 -3.31 -23.30
CA TYR A 256 15.49 -4.24 -22.28
C TYR A 256 15.63 -3.64 -20.87
N TYR A 257 16.80 -3.07 -20.56
CA TYR A 257 17.02 -2.38 -19.28
C TYR A 257 16.00 -1.26 -19.05
N ASN A 258 15.77 -0.40 -20.04
CA ASN A 258 14.81 0.69 -19.93
C ASN A 258 13.37 0.23 -19.71
N SER A 259 13.00 -0.96 -20.23
CA SER A 259 11.66 -1.53 -20.05
C SER A 259 11.41 -2.09 -18.64
N THR A 260 12.46 -2.46 -17.91
CA THR A 260 12.35 -3.17 -16.62
C THR A 260 12.84 -2.36 -15.41
N LYS A 261 13.75 -1.40 -15.60
CA LYS A 261 14.41 -0.67 -14.49
C LYS A 261 13.48 0.11 -13.56
N TYR A 262 12.31 0.53 -14.03
CA TYR A 262 11.39 1.37 -13.26
C TYR A 262 10.42 0.58 -12.36
N GLY A 263 10.62 -0.73 -12.18
CA GLY A 263 9.73 -1.56 -11.37
C GLY A 263 9.48 -0.99 -9.99
N VAL A 264 10.54 -0.82 -9.20
CA VAL A 264 10.47 -0.27 -7.83
C VAL A 264 10.06 1.20 -7.81
N ASP A 265 10.60 2.04 -8.70
CA ASP A 265 10.21 3.46 -8.83
C ASP A 265 8.70 3.62 -9.04
N THR A 266 8.10 2.77 -9.88
CA THR A 266 6.66 2.79 -10.14
C THR A 266 5.88 2.43 -8.88
N VAL A 267 6.31 1.38 -8.16
CA VAL A 267 5.66 0.98 -6.89
C VAL A 267 5.78 2.09 -5.85
N ASP A 268 6.95 2.74 -5.72
CA ASP A 268 7.13 3.87 -4.79
C ASP A 268 6.23 5.06 -5.16
N GLN A 269 6.16 5.42 -6.44
CA GLN A 269 5.28 6.48 -6.92
C GLN A 269 3.81 6.15 -6.62
N MET A 270 3.39 4.89 -6.83
CA MET A 270 2.06 4.42 -6.50
C MET A 270 1.80 4.52 -4.98
N ALA A 271 2.73 4.05 -4.15
CA ALA A 271 2.61 4.10 -2.69
C ALA A 271 2.44 5.54 -2.21
N ARG A 272 3.26 6.47 -2.71
CA ARG A 272 3.14 7.89 -2.39
C ARG A 272 1.74 8.41 -2.70
N LEU A 273 1.23 8.19 -3.91
CA LEU A 273 -0.02 8.79 -4.41
C LEU A 273 -1.20 8.68 -3.41
N TYR A 274 -1.42 7.51 -2.82
CA TYR A 274 -2.49 7.28 -1.82
C TYR A 274 -1.97 6.94 -0.42
N SER A 275 -0.78 7.44 -0.07
CA SER A 275 -0.12 7.07 1.18
C SER A 275 -0.99 7.37 2.41
N VAL A 276 -1.04 6.42 3.34
CA VAL A 276 -1.73 6.58 4.62
C VAL A 276 -0.94 7.38 5.65
N ARG A 277 0.31 7.73 5.34
CA ARG A 277 1.26 8.40 6.24
C ARG A 277 0.65 9.61 6.92
N CYS A 278 0.67 9.61 8.24
CA CYS A 278 0.26 10.74 9.09
C CYS A 278 1.46 11.34 9.83
N GLY A 279 1.36 12.61 10.21
CA GLY A 279 2.38 13.25 11.03
C GLY A 279 2.53 12.55 12.39
N THR A 280 3.73 12.06 12.69
CA THR A 280 4.06 11.41 13.96
C THR A 280 5.54 11.65 14.29
N ARG A 281 5.89 11.53 15.58
CA ARG A 281 7.27 11.58 16.07
C ARG A 281 7.89 10.19 16.27
N ARG A 282 7.13 9.12 16.01
CA ARG A 282 7.55 7.73 16.22
C ARG A 282 7.83 7.06 14.88
N TRP A 283 9.10 6.73 14.63
CA TRP A 283 9.52 6.07 13.39
C TRP A 283 8.80 4.73 13.10
N PRO A 284 8.42 3.87 14.08
CA PRO A 284 7.73 2.61 13.76
C PRO A 284 6.38 2.84 13.08
N LEU A 285 5.68 3.92 13.40
CA LEU A 285 4.41 4.26 12.73
C LEU A 285 4.60 4.70 11.27
N HIS A 286 5.75 5.27 10.93
CA HIS A 286 6.08 5.56 9.53
C HIS A 286 6.31 4.26 8.75
N VAL A 287 7.04 3.30 9.34
CA VAL A 287 7.21 1.96 8.75
C VAL A 287 5.87 1.26 8.59
N PHE A 288 5.01 1.28 9.61
CA PHE A 288 3.67 0.71 9.53
C PHE A 288 2.81 1.36 8.43
N SER A 289 2.94 2.68 8.24
CA SER A 289 2.26 3.37 7.15
C SER A 289 2.74 2.85 5.79
N ASN A 290 4.04 2.62 5.63
CA ASN A 290 4.61 2.05 4.41
C ASN A 290 4.12 0.61 4.16
N VAL A 291 4.04 -0.21 5.23
CA VAL A 291 3.45 -1.56 5.16
C VAL A 291 2.02 -1.51 4.63
N LEU A 292 1.18 -0.62 5.15
CA LEU A 292 -0.19 -0.44 4.66
C LEU A 292 -0.23 0.04 3.20
N ASP A 293 0.67 0.95 2.81
CA ASP A 293 0.75 1.45 1.44
C ASP A 293 1.07 0.32 0.45
N PHE A 294 2.04 -0.55 0.77
CA PHE A 294 2.35 -1.73 -0.03
C PHE A 294 1.27 -2.80 0.02
N ALA A 295 0.69 -3.07 1.19
CA ALA A 295 -0.39 -4.05 1.35
C ALA A 295 -1.58 -3.71 0.44
N ALA A 296 -1.96 -2.44 0.34
CA ALA A 296 -3.03 -2.01 -0.56
C ALA A 296 -2.68 -2.17 -2.04
N ILE A 297 -1.41 -1.96 -2.42
CA ILE A 297 -0.94 -2.19 -3.81
C ILE A 297 -0.96 -3.68 -4.12
N ASN A 298 -0.34 -4.51 -3.29
CA ASN A 298 -0.26 -5.95 -3.48
C ASN A 298 -1.65 -6.59 -3.51
N ALA A 299 -2.55 -6.20 -2.60
CA ALA A 299 -3.93 -6.68 -2.59
C ALA A 299 -4.69 -6.26 -3.85
N TRP A 300 -4.47 -5.03 -4.37
CA TRP A 300 -5.08 -4.59 -5.62
C TRP A 300 -4.57 -5.37 -6.83
N VAL A 301 -3.28 -5.72 -6.86
CA VAL A 301 -2.70 -6.58 -7.90
C VAL A 301 -3.33 -7.96 -7.87
N ILE A 302 -3.33 -8.62 -6.71
CA ILE A 302 -3.93 -9.95 -6.52
C ILE A 302 -5.42 -9.94 -6.90
N TYR A 303 -6.18 -8.93 -6.46
CA TYR A 303 -7.60 -8.82 -6.79
C TYR A 303 -7.84 -8.80 -8.30
N LYS A 304 -7.08 -7.99 -9.05
CA LYS A 304 -7.24 -7.90 -10.51
C LYS A 304 -6.89 -9.22 -11.20
N GLU A 305 -5.84 -9.91 -10.74
CA GLU A 305 -5.41 -11.16 -11.34
C GLU A 305 -6.39 -12.30 -11.03
N CYS A 306 -6.85 -12.44 -9.78
CA CYS A 306 -7.77 -13.50 -9.39
C CYS A 306 -9.20 -13.28 -9.90
N THR A 307 -9.67 -12.04 -9.97
CA THR A 307 -11.08 -11.76 -10.36
C THR A 307 -11.23 -11.36 -11.83
N THR A 308 -10.14 -11.04 -12.52
CA THR A 308 -10.10 -10.42 -13.86
C THR A 308 -10.84 -9.08 -13.99
N LYS A 309 -11.35 -8.54 -12.86
CA LYS A 309 -12.10 -7.27 -12.84
C LYS A 309 -11.15 -6.08 -12.99
N LYS A 310 -11.54 -5.15 -13.87
CA LYS A 310 -10.88 -3.85 -14.01
C LYS A 310 -11.43 -2.89 -12.96
N ILE A 311 -10.65 -2.63 -11.91
CA ILE A 311 -10.97 -1.63 -10.90
C ILE A 311 -9.82 -0.64 -10.74
N SER A 312 -10.14 0.66 -10.66
CA SER A 312 -9.14 1.67 -10.36
C SER A 312 -8.60 1.47 -8.94
N ARG A 313 -7.32 1.74 -8.71
CA ARG A 313 -6.73 1.61 -7.37
C ARG A 313 -7.42 2.50 -6.33
N HIS A 314 -7.86 3.69 -6.73
CA HIS A 314 -8.61 4.60 -5.86
C HIS A 314 -9.96 4.00 -5.43
N SER A 315 -10.72 3.43 -6.38
CA SER A 315 -11.99 2.75 -6.07
C SER A 315 -11.78 1.53 -5.18
N PHE A 316 -10.74 0.73 -5.45
CA PHE A 316 -10.37 -0.42 -4.64
C PHE A 316 -10.06 -0.02 -3.19
N ILE A 317 -9.23 1.02 -2.98
CA ILE A 317 -8.90 1.52 -1.64
C ILE A 317 -10.15 2.01 -0.89
N ARG A 318 -11.12 2.63 -1.59
CA ARG A 318 -12.38 3.05 -0.97
C ARG A 318 -13.26 1.87 -0.58
N GLN A 319 -13.34 0.83 -1.42
CA GLN A 319 -14.06 -0.41 -1.10
C GLN A 319 -13.42 -1.09 0.11
N LEU A 320 -12.09 -1.27 0.10
CA LEU A 320 -11.33 -1.80 1.23
C LEU A 320 -11.58 -1.00 2.52
N ALA A 321 -11.58 0.34 2.45
CA ALA A 321 -11.87 1.18 3.60
C ALA A 321 -13.31 1.03 4.11
N ASN A 322 -14.28 0.85 3.21
CA ASN A 322 -15.67 0.60 3.57
C ASN A 322 -15.81 -0.76 4.28
N GLU A 323 -15.20 -1.82 3.76
CA GLU A 323 -15.28 -3.16 4.33
C GLU A 323 -14.63 -3.21 5.72
N LEU A 324 -13.40 -2.69 5.87
CA LEU A 324 -12.69 -2.65 7.15
C LEU A 324 -13.38 -1.78 8.20
N SER A 325 -14.21 -0.81 7.79
CA SER A 325 -14.94 0.07 8.73
C SER A 325 -16.37 -0.39 9.01
N ALA A 326 -16.89 -1.37 8.28
CA ALA A 326 -18.30 -1.77 8.33
C ALA A 326 -18.77 -2.09 9.77
N ALA A 327 -18.07 -2.98 10.46
CA ALA A 327 -18.43 -3.37 11.83
C ALA A 327 -18.46 -2.19 12.81
N ASN A 328 -17.48 -1.28 12.73
CA ASN A 328 -17.44 -0.09 13.58
C ASN A 328 -18.57 0.89 13.26
N ARG A 329 -18.88 1.09 11.97
CA ARG A 329 -19.99 1.95 11.55
C ARG A 329 -21.33 1.38 11.99
N SER A 330 -21.55 0.08 11.85
CA SER A 330 -22.78 -0.58 12.30
C SER A 330 -22.99 -0.45 13.80
N ARG A 331 -21.96 -0.75 14.62
CA ARG A 331 -22.03 -0.55 16.09
C ARG A 331 -22.35 0.89 16.45
N ARG A 332 -21.80 1.83 15.69
CA ARG A 332 -21.97 3.25 16.00
C ARG A 332 -23.32 3.80 15.56
N ALA A 333 -23.88 3.30 14.46
CA ALA A 333 -25.24 3.60 14.04
C ALA A 333 -26.26 3.15 15.08
N ILE A 334 -26.01 2.03 15.77
CA ILE A 334 -26.85 1.53 16.88
C ILE A 334 -26.71 2.43 18.12
N SER A 335 -25.49 2.91 18.41
CA SER A 335 -25.21 3.76 19.59
C SER A 335 -25.57 5.23 19.43
N GLN A 336 -25.78 5.70 18.19
CA GLN A 336 -26.34 7.03 17.99
C GLN A 336 -27.81 6.95 18.41
N PRO A 337 -28.32 7.93 19.19
CA PRO A 337 -29.75 8.04 19.34
C PRO A 337 -30.32 8.01 17.93
N LEU A 338 -31.31 7.14 17.68
CA LEU A 338 -32.14 7.26 16.48
C LEU A 338 -32.37 8.75 16.32
N ALA A 339 -31.92 9.33 15.20
CA ALA A 339 -32.31 10.68 14.84
C ALA A 339 -33.79 10.73 15.16
N THR A 340 -34.15 11.61 16.10
CA THR A 340 -35.46 11.72 16.72
C THR A 340 -36.48 11.39 15.65
N VAL A 341 -37.44 10.53 15.96
CA VAL A 341 -38.55 10.14 15.09
C VAL A 341 -39.41 11.38 14.78
N ALA A 342 -38.81 12.37 14.13
CA ALA A 342 -39.31 13.68 13.78
C ALA A 342 -39.74 13.70 12.30
N ASN A 343 -39.52 12.59 11.58
CA ASN A 343 -40.00 12.37 10.22
C ASN A 343 -40.83 11.06 10.12
N LEU A 344 -41.62 10.73 11.16
CA LEU A 344 -42.88 10.05 10.83
C LEU A 344 -43.71 11.10 10.08
N PRO A 345 -44.22 10.82 8.86
CA PRO A 345 -45.14 11.75 8.23
C PRO A 345 -46.28 11.97 9.21
N GLU A 346 -46.44 13.22 9.69
CA GLU A 346 -47.58 13.61 10.49
C GLU A 346 -48.82 13.14 9.74
N LEU A 347 -49.49 12.12 10.30
CA LEU A 347 -50.78 11.70 9.78
C LEU A 347 -51.69 12.93 9.89
N PRO A 348 -52.35 13.36 8.80
CA PRO A 348 -53.10 14.60 8.79
C PRO A 348 -54.14 14.58 9.90
N GLN A 349 -53.92 15.31 10.98
CA GLN A 349 -54.89 15.43 12.05
C GLN A 349 -56.07 16.24 11.49
N SER A 350 -57.17 15.57 11.10
CA SER A 350 -58.36 16.35 10.75
C SER A 350 -58.96 16.93 12.01
N ALA A 351 -59.07 18.26 12.07
CA ALA A 351 -59.65 18.99 13.19
C ALA A 351 -61.11 18.56 13.50
N SER A 352 -61.79 17.90 12.56
CA SER A 352 -63.13 17.34 12.74
C SER A 352 -63.12 15.80 12.79
N ARG A 353 -63.87 15.23 13.75
CA ARG A 353 -64.04 13.78 13.89
C ARG A 353 -64.97 13.24 12.80
N ARG A 354 -64.52 12.26 12.01
CA ARG A 354 -65.25 11.65 10.89
C ARG A 354 -65.58 10.17 11.17
N LYS A 355 -66.56 9.60 10.47
CA LYS A 355 -66.95 8.19 10.67
C LYS A 355 -65.79 7.23 10.33
N CYS A 356 -65.60 6.22 11.17
CA CYS A 356 -64.67 5.11 10.95
C CYS A 356 -64.97 4.42 9.61
N GLN A 357 -63.91 4.11 8.86
CA GLN A 357 -63.96 3.55 7.50
C GLN A 357 -63.67 2.03 7.47
N VAL A 358 -63.63 1.37 8.63
CA VAL A 358 -63.53 -0.09 8.72
C VAL A 358 -64.93 -0.68 8.49
N LEU A 359 -65.16 -1.16 7.27
CA LEU A 359 -66.44 -1.72 6.84
C LEU A 359 -66.71 -3.08 7.51
N GLY A 360 -67.95 -3.31 7.93
CA GLY A 360 -68.43 -4.59 8.46
C GLY A 360 -68.20 -4.84 9.96
N LEU A 361 -67.33 -4.08 10.62
CA LEU A 361 -66.98 -4.27 12.06
C LEU A 361 -67.28 -3.05 12.94
N CYS A 362 -67.73 -1.94 12.36
CA CYS A 362 -67.91 -0.67 13.07
C CYS A 362 -69.33 -0.12 12.88
N THR A 363 -69.97 0.27 13.98
CA THR A 363 -71.32 0.89 13.99
C THR A 363 -71.30 2.40 13.66
N GLY A 364 -70.23 2.89 13.03
CA GLY A 364 -70.13 4.29 12.59
C GLY A 364 -69.51 5.27 13.61
N ASN A 365 -68.68 4.76 14.53
CA ASN A 365 -67.96 5.57 15.51
C ASN A 365 -67.14 6.69 14.85
N LYS A 366 -67.12 7.88 15.46
CA LYS A 366 -66.34 9.02 14.96
C LYS A 366 -64.91 8.98 15.51
N THR A 367 -63.93 9.21 14.65
CA THR A 367 -62.50 9.20 14.97
C THR A 367 -61.77 10.31 14.21
N SER A 368 -60.61 10.72 14.72
CA SER A 368 -59.63 11.56 14.03
C SER A 368 -58.33 10.79 13.74
N SER A 369 -58.27 9.51 14.13
CA SER A 369 -57.08 8.66 14.01
C SER A 369 -57.07 7.88 12.69
N PHE A 370 -55.88 7.64 12.15
CA PHE A 370 -55.66 6.98 10.87
C PHE A 370 -54.84 5.70 11.04
N CYS A 371 -55.15 4.67 10.25
CA CYS A 371 -54.30 3.47 10.18
C CYS A 371 -52.94 3.81 9.55
N ALA A 372 -51.85 3.40 10.20
CA ALA A 372 -50.50 3.66 9.70
C ALA A 372 -50.24 3.04 8.31
N GLY A 373 -50.81 1.85 8.05
CA GLY A 373 -50.62 1.09 6.81
C GLY A 373 -51.51 1.55 5.65
N CYS A 374 -52.82 1.68 5.86
CA CYS A 374 -53.78 1.98 4.78
C CYS A 374 -54.33 3.41 4.78
N LYS A 375 -53.94 4.26 5.75
CA LYS A 375 -54.34 5.68 5.88
C LYS A 375 -55.86 5.93 5.92
N LYS A 376 -56.68 4.91 6.19
CA LYS A 376 -58.13 5.05 6.44
C LYS A 376 -58.39 5.51 7.89
N LEU A 377 -59.52 6.17 8.12
CA LEU A 377 -59.98 6.55 9.47
C LEU A 377 -60.40 5.32 10.26
N VAL A 378 -59.82 5.12 11.44
CA VAL A 378 -60.08 3.96 12.29
C VAL A 378 -60.37 4.42 13.72
N CYS A 379 -61.47 3.94 14.30
CA CYS A 379 -61.81 4.20 15.70
C CYS A 379 -61.08 3.22 16.64
N GLY A 380 -60.99 3.55 17.92
CA GLY A 380 -60.25 2.74 18.90
C GLY A 380 -60.71 1.28 18.99
N SER A 381 -61.99 0.99 18.76
CA SER A 381 -62.54 -0.36 18.77
C SER A 381 -62.22 -1.19 17.52
N CYS A 382 -61.81 -0.54 16.42
CA CYS A 382 -61.43 -1.21 15.17
C CYS A 382 -59.92 -1.14 14.91
N ALA A 383 -59.15 -0.52 15.81
CA ALA A 383 -57.71 -0.41 15.72
C ALA A 383 -57.07 -1.57 16.52
N GLY A 384 -56.29 -2.42 15.84
CA GLY A 384 -55.37 -3.32 16.52
C GLY A 384 -54.18 -2.52 17.07
N LYS A 385 -53.93 -2.59 18.38
CA LYS A 385 -52.68 -2.09 18.96
C LYS A 385 -51.61 -3.16 18.76
N THR A 386 -50.68 -2.94 17.84
CA THR A 386 -49.48 -3.80 17.75
C THR A 386 -48.33 -3.05 18.38
N ILE A 387 -47.93 -3.47 19.58
CA ILE A 387 -46.64 -3.07 20.16
C ILE A 387 -45.72 -4.28 19.98
N VAL A 388 -44.65 -4.10 19.22
CA VAL A 388 -43.57 -5.09 19.13
C VAL A 388 -42.38 -4.52 19.88
N LEU A 389 -42.04 -5.14 21.01
CA LEU A 389 -40.89 -4.79 21.85
C LEU A 389 -39.70 -5.71 21.50
N CYS A 390 -38.47 -5.19 21.59
CA CYS A 390 -37.27 -6.02 21.46
C CYS A 390 -36.91 -6.68 22.81
N CYS A 391 -36.03 -7.68 22.80
CA CYS A 391 -35.65 -8.43 23.99
C CYS A 391 -35.08 -7.57 25.14
N THR A 392 -34.57 -6.37 24.85
CA THR A 392 -34.03 -5.45 25.86
C THR A 392 -35.11 -4.58 26.53
N CYS A 393 -36.27 -4.38 25.90
CA CYS A 393 -37.34 -3.53 26.45
C CYS A 393 -38.34 -4.29 27.33
N ASN A 394 -38.17 -5.60 27.51
CA ASN A 394 -39.03 -6.45 28.32
C ASN A 394 -38.67 -6.43 29.82
N GLU A 395 -37.48 -5.93 30.18
CA GLU A 395 -36.99 -5.89 31.57
C GLU A 395 -37.37 -4.60 32.32
N GLU A 396 -37.77 -3.54 31.62
CA GLU A 396 -38.15 -2.25 32.24
C GLU A 396 -39.68 -2.09 32.45
N TYR A 397 -40.47 -3.12 32.17
CA TYR A 397 -41.94 -3.09 32.25
C TYR A 397 -42.54 -3.88 33.42
N ASP A 398 -41.73 -4.22 34.44
CA ASP A 398 -42.24 -4.73 35.71
C ASP A 398 -42.02 -3.69 36.81
N VAL A 399 -42.75 -2.59 36.72
CA VAL A 399 -43.02 -1.72 37.86
C VAL A 399 -44.51 -1.39 37.83
N SER A 400 -45.22 -2.03 38.75
CA SER A 400 -46.54 -1.70 39.26
C SER A 400 -46.91 -0.23 39.11
N ASN A 401 -48.10 0.06 38.58
CA ASN A 401 -49.14 0.79 39.32
C ASN A 401 -50.48 0.81 38.56
N GLU A 402 -51.49 0.47 39.36
CA GLU A 402 -52.93 0.81 39.34
C GLU A 402 -53.50 1.70 38.22
#